data_AF-A0A4P5VKB4-F1
#
_entry.id   AF-A0A4P5VKB4-F1
#
_cell.length_a   1.000
_cell.length_b   1.000
_cell.length_c   1.000
_cell.angle_alpha   90.00
_cell.angle_beta   90.00
_cell.angle_gamma   90.00
#
_symmetry.space_group_name_H-M   'P 1'
#
loop_
_entity.id
_entity.type
_entity.pdbx_description
1 polymer ?
#
loop_
_entity_poly.entity_id
_entity_poly.type
_entity_poly.pdbx_seq_one_letter_code
_entity_poly.pdbx_strand_id
1 'polypeptide(L)'
;MIVETEAYSQSEPACHGHRRRSPSNETLFGEPGRFYVYVSYGIHHCVNVVTHRADWANGVLLRAVALPGEQERIGAGPALLARRFGLDRAWDATAATPQEGLWLAPRPQPLAAWLSEATGRPPADLLAAKASSQPAAEAPAVVQTSRIGISQAQELPWRWYLRASRSVSRRAPGDRRPPPAEAWWPKPEDIGTGDALVRWPAGP
;
A
#
# COMPACT_ATOMS: atom_id res chain seq x y z
N MET A 1 -7.99 6.09 -0.67
CA MET A 1 -6.91 5.86 -1.67
C MET A 1 -5.68 5.27 -1.00
N ILE A 2 -5.09 4.20 -1.54
CA ILE A 2 -3.79 3.69 -1.07
C ILE A 2 -2.67 4.62 -1.58
N VAL A 3 -1.80 5.08 -0.68
CA VAL A 3 -0.73 6.03 -1.01
C VAL A 3 0.66 5.54 -0.65
N GLU A 4 0.78 4.41 0.04
CA GLU A 4 2.05 3.77 0.38
C GLU A 4 1.88 2.25 0.48
N THR A 5 2.83 1.51 -0.10
CA THR A 5 2.90 0.05 -0.04
C THR A 5 4.33 -0.45 0.08
N GLU A 6 4.51 -1.69 0.56
CA GLU A 6 5.77 -2.44 0.52
C GLU A 6 5.56 -3.80 -0.12
N ALA A 7 6.57 -4.32 -0.83
CA ALA A 7 6.56 -5.66 -1.38
C ALA A 7 7.50 -6.61 -0.61
N TYR A 8 7.09 -7.87 -0.55
CA TYR A 8 7.81 -8.98 0.07
C TYR A 8 7.71 -10.21 -0.84
N SER A 9 8.83 -10.89 -1.01
CA SER A 9 8.95 -12.10 -1.85
C SER A 9 9.69 -13.18 -1.07
N GLN A 10 9.31 -14.43 -1.26
CA GLN A 10 9.99 -15.60 -0.68
C GLN A 10 11.50 -15.60 -0.99
N SER A 11 11.93 -14.94 -2.07
CA SER A 11 13.34 -14.83 -2.45
C SER A 11 14.20 -13.98 -1.50
N GLU A 12 13.62 -13.25 -0.53
CA GLU A 12 14.38 -12.34 0.33
C GLU A 12 14.07 -12.49 1.83
N PRO A 13 15.07 -12.24 2.71
CA PRO A 13 15.01 -12.60 4.13
C PRO A 13 14.05 -11.79 5.01
N ALA A 14 13.46 -10.69 4.54
CA ALA A 14 12.43 -9.97 5.30
C ALA A 14 11.01 -10.54 5.09
N CYS A 15 10.80 -11.40 4.09
CA CYS A 15 9.51 -12.03 3.86
C CYS A 15 9.21 -13.12 4.89
N HIS A 16 7.99 -13.12 5.44
CA HIS A 16 7.54 -14.14 6.40
C HIS A 16 7.61 -15.56 5.83
N GLY A 17 7.51 -15.73 4.51
CA GLY A 17 7.61 -17.03 3.83
C GLY A 17 9.02 -17.41 3.37
N HIS A 18 10.06 -16.59 3.62
CA HIS A 18 11.40 -16.82 3.07
C HIS A 18 11.99 -18.19 3.42
N ARG A 19 11.96 -18.56 4.70
CA ARG A 19 12.63 -19.79 5.19
C ARG A 19 11.74 -21.02 5.10
N ARG A 20 10.48 -20.90 5.50
CA ARG A 20 9.54 -22.03 5.56
C ARG A 20 8.09 -21.58 5.52
N ARG A 21 7.23 -22.50 5.07
CA ARG A 21 5.79 -22.45 5.24
C ARG A 21 5.40 -22.98 6.63
N SER A 22 4.41 -22.36 7.26
CA SER A 22 3.91 -22.68 8.60
C SER A 22 2.48 -22.16 8.76
N PRO A 23 1.72 -22.62 9.77
CA PRO A 23 0.33 -22.16 9.96
C PRO A 23 0.16 -20.64 10.05
N SER A 24 1.15 -19.90 10.59
CA SER A 24 1.08 -18.45 10.75
C SER A 24 1.32 -17.64 9.47
N ASN A 25 1.89 -18.25 8.43
CA ASN A 25 2.17 -17.60 7.15
C ASN A 25 1.54 -18.36 5.97
N GLU A 26 0.69 -19.34 6.25
CA GLU A 26 0.07 -20.25 5.28
C GLU A 26 -0.65 -19.47 4.16
N THR A 27 -1.43 -18.47 4.55
CA THR A 27 -2.14 -17.58 3.63
C THR A 27 -1.24 -16.97 2.57
N LEU A 28 0.01 -16.64 2.91
CA LEU A 28 0.95 -15.98 1.99
C LEU A 28 1.36 -16.89 0.82
N PHE A 29 1.19 -18.22 0.97
CA PHE A 29 1.41 -19.23 -0.07
C PHE A 29 0.11 -19.59 -0.82
N GLY A 30 -1.02 -18.96 -0.50
CA GLY A 30 -2.30 -19.22 -1.14
C GLY A 30 -2.48 -18.51 -2.48
N GLU A 31 -3.72 -18.52 -2.97
CA GLU A 31 -4.10 -17.86 -4.22
C GLU A 31 -3.91 -16.33 -4.16
N PRO A 32 -3.42 -15.70 -5.24
CA PRO A 32 -3.37 -14.24 -5.37
C PRO A 32 -4.72 -13.57 -5.15
N GLY A 33 -4.70 -12.37 -4.60
CA GLY A 33 -5.92 -11.59 -4.30
C GLY A 33 -6.56 -11.92 -2.95
N ARG A 34 -5.90 -12.71 -2.08
CA ARG A 34 -6.32 -12.90 -0.69
C ARG A 34 -5.65 -11.92 0.26
N PHE A 35 -6.30 -11.58 1.37
CA PHE A 35 -5.66 -10.83 2.44
C PHE A 35 -4.80 -11.74 3.30
N TYR A 36 -3.55 -11.35 3.54
CA TYR A 36 -2.70 -11.91 4.59
C TYR A 36 -2.58 -10.89 5.73
N VAL A 37 -3.26 -11.17 6.84
CA VAL A 37 -3.31 -10.24 7.99
C VAL A 37 -2.57 -10.83 9.16
N TYR A 38 -1.57 -10.16 9.72
CA TYR A 38 -0.81 -10.71 10.87
C TYR A 38 -0.67 -9.68 12.00
N VAL A 39 -0.37 -10.17 13.20
CA VAL A 39 -0.08 -9.31 14.37
C VAL A 39 1.41 -8.99 14.44
N SER A 40 1.75 -7.72 14.32
CA SER A 40 3.06 -7.12 14.51
C SER A 40 3.21 -6.60 15.94
N TYR A 41 4.38 -6.84 16.55
CA TYR A 41 4.72 -6.44 17.93
C TYR A 41 3.67 -6.86 18.98
N GLY A 42 2.92 -7.92 18.73
CA GLY A 42 1.91 -8.46 19.64
C GLY A 42 0.60 -7.66 19.73
N ILE A 43 0.51 -6.46 19.14
CA ILE A 43 -0.63 -5.55 19.35
C ILE A 43 -1.18 -4.89 18.07
N HIS A 44 -0.45 -4.93 16.96
CA HIS A 44 -0.82 -4.20 15.75
C HIS A 44 -1.12 -5.13 14.58
N HIS A 45 -2.23 -4.96 13.90
CA HIS A 45 -2.49 -5.70 12.68
C HIS A 45 -1.78 -5.05 11.47
N CYS A 46 -1.20 -5.87 10.62
CA CYS A 46 -0.66 -5.49 9.32
C CYS A 46 -1.37 -6.29 8.23
N VAL A 47 -1.82 -5.62 7.17
CA VAL A 47 -2.65 -6.20 6.12
C VAL A 47 -1.89 -6.23 4.80
N ASN A 48 -1.66 -7.42 4.27
CA ASN A 48 -1.05 -7.64 2.97
C ASN A 48 -2.08 -8.18 1.99
N VAL A 49 -1.82 -8.02 0.70
CA VAL A 49 -2.52 -8.75 -0.36
C VAL A 49 -1.55 -9.76 -0.97
N VAL A 50 -1.97 -11.02 -1.03
CA VAL A 50 -1.22 -12.12 -1.65
C VAL A 50 -1.14 -11.88 -3.15
N THR A 51 0.03 -12.09 -3.74
CA THR A 51 0.29 -11.77 -5.15
C THR A 51 1.04 -12.90 -5.86
N HIS A 52 1.24 -12.73 -7.18
CA HIS A 52 2.03 -13.60 -8.03
C HIS A 52 1.44 -15.01 -8.29
N ARG A 53 1.77 -16.03 -7.49
CA ARG A 53 1.30 -17.42 -7.71
C ARG A 53 1.21 -18.19 -6.40
N ALA A 54 0.32 -19.20 -6.37
CA ALA A 54 0.22 -20.14 -5.26
C ALA A 54 1.55 -20.90 -5.00
N ASP A 55 1.73 -21.35 -3.76
CA ASP A 55 2.92 -22.04 -3.25
C ASP A 55 4.22 -21.23 -3.30
N TRP A 56 4.15 -19.93 -3.58
CA TRP A 56 5.29 -19.02 -3.55
C TRP A 56 4.91 -17.76 -2.74
N ALA A 57 5.54 -17.58 -1.57
CA ALA A 57 5.12 -16.52 -0.65
C ALA A 57 5.40 -15.12 -1.19
N ASN A 58 4.34 -14.39 -1.57
CA ASN A 58 4.44 -13.00 -2.03
C ASN A 58 3.31 -12.15 -1.49
N GLY A 59 3.67 -10.99 -0.97
CA GLY A 59 2.71 -10.07 -0.38
C GLY A 59 3.05 -8.63 -0.68
N VAL A 60 2.01 -7.83 -0.87
CA VAL A 60 2.11 -6.37 -0.85
C VAL A 60 1.43 -5.88 0.42
N LEU A 61 2.22 -5.30 1.34
CA LEU A 61 1.73 -4.66 2.55
C LEU A 61 1.05 -3.35 2.19
N LEU A 62 -0.18 -3.18 2.65
CA LEU A 62 -0.88 -1.90 2.62
C LEU A 62 -0.40 -1.06 3.79
N ARG A 63 0.31 0.04 3.52
CA ARG A 63 0.96 0.83 4.58
C ARG A 63 0.26 2.13 4.90
N ALA A 64 -0.25 2.83 3.91
CA ALA A 64 -0.97 4.06 4.18
C ALA A 64 -2.08 4.34 3.20
N VAL A 65 -3.11 5.02 3.71
CA VAL A 65 -4.22 5.54 2.93
C VAL A 65 -4.39 7.04 3.14
N ALA A 66 -4.82 7.73 2.09
CA ALA A 66 -5.43 9.05 2.16
C ALA A 66 -6.95 8.92 2.02
N LEU A 67 -7.69 9.61 2.89
CA LEU A 67 -9.15 9.61 2.94
C LEU A 67 -9.68 11.06 2.79
N PRO A 68 -10.62 11.33 1.87
CA PRO A 68 -11.21 12.66 1.68
C PRO A 68 -11.95 13.09 2.95
N GLY A 69 -11.77 14.36 3.34
CA GLY A 69 -12.46 14.94 4.50
C GLY A 69 -11.98 14.44 5.87
N GLU A 70 -10.97 13.59 5.91
CA GLU A 70 -10.44 12.99 7.14
C GLU A 70 -9.07 13.58 7.51
N GLN A 71 -8.65 13.39 8.77
CA GLN A 71 -7.35 13.87 9.22
C GLN A 71 -6.21 13.27 8.38
N GLU A 72 -5.24 14.10 7.99
CA GLU A 72 -4.18 13.73 7.02
C GLU A 72 -3.47 12.42 7.38
N ARG A 73 -3.28 12.15 8.68
CA ARG A 73 -2.49 11.03 9.19
C ARG A 73 -3.32 9.88 9.78
N ILE A 74 -4.65 9.89 9.60
CA ILE A 74 -5.55 8.90 10.23
C ILE A 74 -5.20 7.45 9.88
N GLY A 75 -4.66 7.20 8.68
CA GLY A 75 -4.20 5.90 8.19
C GLY A 75 -2.73 5.90 7.76
N ALA A 76 -1.89 6.77 8.32
CA ALA A 76 -0.49 6.96 7.91
C ALA A 76 0.46 5.96 8.59
N GLY A 77 0.28 4.67 8.28
CA GLY A 77 1.08 3.55 8.81
C GLY A 77 0.25 2.27 8.85
N PRO A 78 0.86 1.07 8.75
CA PRO A 78 0.12 -0.18 8.56
C PRO A 78 -0.85 -0.46 9.71
N ALA A 79 -0.44 -0.21 10.95
CA ALA A 79 -1.29 -0.36 12.12
C ALA A 79 -2.46 0.65 12.17
N LEU A 80 -2.21 1.90 11.77
CA LEU A 80 -3.24 2.95 11.72
C LEU A 80 -4.26 2.67 10.61
N LEU A 81 -3.79 2.21 9.45
CA LEU A 81 -4.63 1.75 8.36
C LEU A 81 -5.52 0.60 8.84
N ALA A 82 -4.93 -0.47 9.39
CA ALA A 82 -5.70 -1.61 9.86
C ALA A 82 -6.75 -1.20 10.91
N ARG A 83 -6.36 -0.36 11.88
CA ARG A 83 -7.28 0.18 12.89
C ARG A 83 -8.40 1.01 12.27
N ARG A 84 -8.10 1.90 11.31
CA ARG A 84 -9.10 2.78 10.68
C ARG A 84 -10.18 2.00 9.94
N PHE A 85 -9.83 0.84 9.39
CA PHE A 85 -10.76 -0.03 8.65
C PHE A 85 -11.24 -1.23 9.46
N GLY A 86 -10.92 -1.33 10.76
CA GLY A 86 -11.30 -2.49 11.58
C GLY A 86 -10.77 -3.83 11.06
N LEU A 87 -9.58 -3.82 10.45
CA LEU A 87 -8.96 -5.01 9.87
C LEU A 87 -8.13 -5.73 10.93
N ASP A 88 -8.57 -6.93 11.28
CA ASP A 88 -7.92 -7.83 12.22
C ASP A 88 -7.71 -9.22 11.63
N ARG A 89 -7.31 -10.19 12.46
CA ARG A 89 -7.07 -11.58 12.05
C ARG A 89 -8.29 -12.29 11.46
N ALA A 90 -9.52 -11.80 11.65
CA ALA A 90 -10.71 -12.40 11.03
C ALA A 90 -10.74 -12.23 9.51
N TRP A 91 -9.99 -11.24 8.98
CA TRP A 91 -9.85 -11.02 7.54
C TRP A 91 -8.74 -11.88 6.91
N ASP A 92 -7.94 -12.61 7.69
CA ASP A 92 -6.87 -13.45 7.14
C ASP A 92 -7.46 -14.54 6.23
N ALA A 93 -6.81 -14.77 5.09
CA ALA A 93 -7.20 -15.68 4.02
C ALA A 93 -8.51 -15.33 3.27
N THR A 94 -9.23 -14.27 3.63
CA THR A 94 -10.40 -13.81 2.86
C THR A 94 -10.00 -13.30 1.48
N ALA A 95 -10.88 -13.47 0.49
CA ALA A 95 -10.64 -12.94 -0.85
C ALA A 95 -10.92 -11.44 -0.89
N ALA A 96 -10.09 -10.67 -1.58
CA ALA A 96 -10.26 -9.22 -1.74
C ALA A 96 -11.30 -8.92 -2.83
N THR A 97 -12.54 -9.36 -2.62
CA THR A 97 -13.64 -9.26 -3.59
C THR A 97 -14.84 -8.53 -2.99
N PRO A 98 -15.70 -7.90 -3.83
CA PRO A 98 -16.91 -7.24 -3.34
C PRO A 98 -17.83 -8.15 -2.53
N GLN A 99 -17.85 -9.46 -2.83
CA GLN A 99 -18.68 -10.45 -2.14
C GLN A 99 -18.28 -10.64 -0.67
N GLU A 100 -16.98 -10.52 -0.36
CA GLU A 100 -16.45 -10.59 1.01
C GLU A 100 -16.55 -9.25 1.75
N GLY A 101 -17.07 -8.19 1.10
CA GLY A 101 -17.25 -6.87 1.70
C GLY A 101 -15.98 -6.01 1.79
N LEU A 102 -14.82 -6.52 1.39
CA LEU A 102 -13.56 -5.78 1.31
C LEU A 102 -12.79 -6.15 0.05
N TRP A 103 -12.47 -5.16 -0.79
CA TRP A 103 -11.79 -5.38 -2.07
C TRP A 103 -10.83 -4.25 -2.43
N LEU A 104 -9.97 -4.52 -3.40
CA LEU A 104 -9.16 -3.49 -4.04
C LEU A 104 -9.90 -2.93 -5.25
N ALA A 105 -10.30 -1.67 -5.18
CA ALA A 105 -10.88 -0.98 -6.32
C ALA A 105 -9.81 -0.73 -7.41
N PRO A 106 -10.20 -0.72 -8.71
CA PRO A 106 -9.32 -0.25 -9.78
C PRO A 106 -8.79 1.16 -9.50
N ARG A 107 -7.63 1.47 -10.06
CA ARG A 107 -7.07 2.83 -9.97
C ARG A 107 -8.04 3.83 -10.60
N PRO A 108 -8.47 4.88 -9.88
CA PRO A 108 -9.32 5.93 -10.45
C PRO A 108 -8.64 6.64 -11.61
N GLN A 109 -9.39 6.98 -12.65
CA GLN A 109 -8.86 7.69 -13.82
C GLN A 109 -8.19 9.03 -13.48
N PRO A 110 -8.71 9.87 -12.56
CA PRO A 110 -8.04 11.11 -12.20
C PRO A 110 -6.64 10.91 -11.61
N LEU A 111 -6.44 9.88 -10.78
CA LEU A 111 -5.11 9.52 -10.29
C LEU A 111 -4.23 8.99 -11.42
N ALA A 112 -4.79 8.19 -12.34
CA ALA A 112 -4.05 7.72 -13.51
C ALA A 112 -3.59 8.87 -14.43
N ALA A 113 -4.46 9.86 -14.67
CA ALA A 113 -4.15 11.05 -15.44
C ALA A 113 -3.08 11.91 -14.76
N TRP A 114 -3.24 12.19 -13.46
CA TRP A 114 -2.26 12.92 -12.66
C TRP A 114 -0.90 12.23 -12.65
N LEU A 115 -0.86 10.90 -12.47
CA LEU A 115 0.38 10.14 -12.54
C LEU A 115 1.02 10.23 -13.93
N SER A 116 0.21 10.24 -14.99
CA SER A 116 0.72 10.33 -16.36
C SER A 116 1.36 11.68 -16.62
N GLU A 117 0.69 12.76 -16.22
CA GLU A 117 1.16 14.13 -16.32
C GLU A 117 2.44 14.31 -15.49
N ALA A 118 2.42 13.91 -14.22
CA ALA A 118 3.53 14.09 -13.29
C ALA A 118 4.75 13.20 -13.57
N THR A 119 4.68 12.26 -14.51
CA THR A 119 5.81 11.38 -14.86
C THR A 119 6.19 11.40 -16.33
N GLY A 120 5.40 12.06 -17.18
CA GLY A 120 5.55 12.00 -18.64
C GLY A 120 5.42 10.59 -19.23
N ARG A 121 4.87 9.62 -18.47
CA ARG A 121 4.78 8.20 -18.85
C ARG A 121 3.36 7.67 -18.62
N PRO A 122 2.84 6.77 -19.46
CA PRO A 122 1.54 6.17 -19.21
C PRO A 122 1.56 5.32 -17.92
N PRO A 123 0.43 5.13 -17.23
CA PRO A 123 0.40 4.53 -15.89
C PRO A 123 0.81 3.06 -15.82
N ALA A 124 0.82 2.37 -16.96
CA ALA A 124 1.28 0.99 -17.11
C ALA A 124 2.80 0.86 -17.01
N ASP A 125 3.55 1.92 -17.36
CA ASP A 125 5.01 1.92 -17.42
C ASP A 125 5.67 2.41 -16.11
N LEU A 126 4.88 2.85 -15.14
CA LEU A 126 5.34 3.34 -13.83
C LEU A 126 6.02 2.28 -12.96
N LEU A 127 5.85 1.00 -13.29
CA LEU A 127 6.49 -0.13 -12.60
C LEU A 127 7.95 -0.36 -13.05
N ALA A 128 8.42 0.34 -14.09
CA ALA A 128 9.72 0.10 -14.71
C ALA A 128 10.61 1.36 -14.75
N ALA A 129 10.85 2.01 -13.60
CA ALA A 129 11.95 2.97 -13.47
C ALA A 129 13.06 2.35 -12.63
N LYS A 130 14.01 1.65 -13.27
CA LYS A 130 15.36 1.58 -12.68
C LYS A 130 15.86 3.02 -12.57
N ALA A 131 16.53 3.37 -11.48
CA ALA A 131 17.21 4.65 -11.31
C ALA A 131 18.18 4.85 -12.48
N SER A 132 17.74 5.53 -13.54
CA SER A 132 18.55 5.88 -14.68
C SER A 132 19.26 7.19 -14.39
N SER A 133 20.56 7.19 -14.63
CA SER A 133 21.49 8.31 -14.56
C SER A 133 21.21 9.33 -15.68
N GLN A 134 20.09 10.05 -15.58
CA GLN A 134 19.81 11.25 -16.37
C GLN A 134 19.65 12.47 -15.45
N PRO A 135 20.06 13.68 -15.87
CA PRO A 135 19.93 14.88 -15.06
C PRO A 135 18.47 15.33 -14.97
N ALA A 136 18.09 15.70 -13.74
CA ALA A 136 16.84 16.29 -13.25
C ALA A 136 15.84 16.84 -14.28
N ALA A 137 14.73 16.12 -14.44
CA ALA A 137 13.46 16.67 -14.93
C ALA A 137 12.37 16.17 -13.96
N GLU A 138 11.92 17.05 -13.07
CA GLU A 138 10.89 16.86 -12.03
C GLU A 138 11.03 15.64 -11.09
N ALA A 139 10.93 15.87 -9.79
CA ALA A 139 11.09 14.78 -8.83
C ALA A 139 9.84 13.86 -8.81
N PRO A 140 10.03 12.53 -8.67
CA PRO A 140 9.08 11.56 -9.18
C PRO A 140 7.74 11.57 -8.43
N ALA A 141 6.64 11.39 -9.16
CA ALA A 141 5.29 11.30 -8.59
C ALA A 141 5.15 10.15 -7.58
N VAL A 142 5.85 9.04 -7.82
CA VAL A 142 5.99 7.89 -6.92
C VAL A 142 7.44 7.80 -6.47
N VAL A 143 7.68 7.86 -5.17
CA VAL A 143 9.01 7.62 -4.61
C VAL A 143 9.17 6.13 -4.32
N GLN A 144 10.24 5.55 -4.84
CA GLN A 144 10.71 4.22 -4.48
C GLN A 144 11.86 4.32 -3.47
N THR A 145 11.81 3.55 -2.38
CA THR A 145 12.82 3.63 -1.30
C THR A 145 12.87 2.35 -0.46
N SER A 146 13.76 2.30 0.53
CA SER A 146 13.89 1.17 1.46
C SER A 146 12.66 1.03 2.36
N ARG A 147 12.35 -0.22 2.69
CA ARG A 147 11.25 -0.62 3.58
C ARG A 147 11.53 -0.22 5.03
N ILE A 148 10.49 -0.17 5.86
CA ILE A 148 10.56 0.28 7.26
C ILE A 148 10.21 -0.87 8.21
N GLY A 149 10.94 -0.95 9.33
CA GLY A 149 10.62 -1.90 10.41
C GLY A 149 11.10 -3.32 10.14
N ILE A 150 12.08 -3.48 9.23
CA ILE A 150 12.73 -4.75 8.92
C ILE A 150 14.21 -4.69 9.31
N SER A 151 14.77 -5.83 9.72
CA SER A 151 16.19 -5.96 10.09
C SER A 151 17.03 -6.67 9.02
N GLN A 152 16.39 -7.24 8.00
CA GLN A 152 17.00 -7.98 6.90
C GLN A 152 16.55 -7.36 5.57
N ALA A 153 17.34 -7.51 4.50
CA ALA A 153 17.01 -6.98 3.16
C ALA A 153 16.58 -5.50 3.17
N GLN A 154 17.27 -4.70 3.99
CA GLN A 154 17.00 -3.26 4.20
C GLN A 154 17.42 -2.43 2.98
N GLU A 155 18.35 -2.94 2.19
CA GLU A 155 18.86 -2.36 0.96
C GLU A 155 17.87 -2.45 -0.21
N LEU A 156 16.91 -3.39 -0.16
CA LEU A 156 15.93 -3.55 -1.23
C LEU A 156 14.96 -2.37 -1.25
N PRO A 157 14.84 -1.64 -2.38
CA PRO A 157 13.99 -0.46 -2.49
C PRO A 157 12.54 -0.87 -2.78
N TRP A 158 11.99 -1.80 -2.01
CA TRP A 158 10.67 -2.39 -2.23
C TRP A 158 9.57 -1.71 -1.41
N ARG A 159 9.66 -0.38 -1.32
CA ARG A 159 8.62 0.50 -0.79
C ARG A 159 8.33 1.59 -1.79
N TRP A 160 7.05 1.84 -2.03
CA TRP A 160 6.58 2.90 -2.92
C TRP A 160 5.59 3.80 -2.21
N TYR A 161 5.66 5.10 -2.44
CA TYR A 161 4.64 6.04 -1.97
C TYR A 161 4.40 7.20 -2.93
N LEU A 162 3.19 7.77 -2.89
CA LEU A 162 2.85 8.97 -3.65
C LEU A 162 3.52 10.19 -3.00
N ARG A 163 4.47 10.82 -3.72
CA ARG A 163 5.28 11.93 -3.20
C ARG A 163 4.43 13.11 -2.75
N ALA A 164 3.40 13.43 -3.52
CA ALA A 164 2.48 14.53 -3.27
C ALA A 164 1.49 14.27 -2.11
N SER A 165 1.40 13.04 -1.58
CA SER A 165 0.44 12.72 -0.52
C SER A 165 0.97 13.06 0.88
N ARG A 166 0.24 13.87 1.63
CA ARG A 166 0.59 14.16 3.04
C ARG A 166 0.30 13.00 4.00
N SER A 167 -0.38 11.95 3.55
CA SER A 167 -0.74 10.76 4.33
C SER A 167 0.33 9.65 4.33
N VAL A 168 1.48 9.86 3.68
CA VAL A 168 2.60 8.92 3.72
C VAL A 168 3.11 8.76 5.16
N SER A 169 3.32 7.51 5.59
CA SER A 169 3.67 7.19 6.99
C SER A 169 5.03 7.75 7.39
N ARG A 170 6.05 7.56 6.54
CA ARG A 170 7.41 8.06 6.72
C ARG A 170 8.06 8.28 5.36
N ARG A 171 8.69 9.45 5.17
CA ARG A 171 9.32 9.83 3.90
C ARG A 171 10.78 9.37 3.83
N ALA A 172 11.28 9.26 2.60
CA ALA A 172 12.68 8.97 2.34
C ALA A 172 13.56 10.14 2.84
N PRO A 173 14.84 9.89 3.21
CA PRO A 173 15.75 10.98 3.54
C PRO A 173 15.80 12.05 2.44
N GLY A 174 15.67 13.32 2.83
CA GLY A 174 15.64 14.46 1.90
C GLY A 174 14.27 14.76 1.28
N ASP A 175 13.31 13.81 1.30
CA ASP A 175 11.96 14.06 0.82
C ASP A 175 11.11 14.73 1.92
N ARG A 176 10.74 16.00 1.66
CA ARG A 176 9.94 16.80 2.59
C ARG A 176 8.46 16.56 2.36
N ARG A 177 7.67 16.67 3.42
CA ARG A 177 6.21 16.69 3.30
C ARG A 177 5.81 17.92 2.46
N PRO A 178 5.01 17.76 1.40
CA PRO A 178 4.58 18.88 0.57
C PRO A 178 3.70 19.82 1.40
N PRO A 179 3.77 21.15 1.16
CA PRO A 179 2.81 22.10 1.70
C PRO A 179 1.36 21.68 1.41
N PRO A 180 0.36 22.03 2.24
CA PRO A 180 -1.03 21.65 1.98
C PRO A 180 -1.55 22.09 0.60
N ALA A 181 -1.09 23.26 0.12
CA ALA A 181 -1.45 23.82 -1.18
C ALA A 181 -0.89 23.05 -2.39
N GLU A 182 0.20 22.31 -2.20
CA GLU A 182 0.87 21.50 -3.24
C GLU A 182 0.58 20.00 -3.08
N ALA A 183 -0.16 19.62 -2.04
CA ALA A 183 -0.45 18.24 -1.74
C ALA A 183 -1.56 17.70 -2.65
N TRP A 184 -1.37 16.47 -3.10
CA TRP A 184 -2.43 15.73 -3.77
C TRP A 184 -3.39 15.16 -2.72
N TRP A 185 -4.69 15.36 -2.94
CA TRP A 185 -5.76 14.86 -2.09
C TRP A 185 -6.72 14.00 -2.91
N PRO A 186 -7.12 12.82 -2.42
CA PRO A 186 -8.22 12.11 -3.04
C PRO A 186 -9.48 12.95 -2.86
N LYS A 187 -10.25 13.09 -3.93
CA LYS A 187 -11.57 13.70 -3.88
C LYS A 187 -12.64 12.62 -3.62
N PRO A 188 -13.81 12.97 -3.05
CA PRO A 188 -14.88 12.00 -2.84
C PRO A 188 -15.26 11.23 -4.11
N GLU A 189 -15.27 11.89 -5.26
CA GLU A 189 -15.54 11.29 -6.57
C GLU A 189 -14.48 10.27 -7.01
N ASP A 190 -13.24 10.38 -6.53
CA ASP A 190 -12.17 9.43 -6.82
C ASP A 190 -12.36 8.09 -6.09
N ILE A 191 -13.29 8.00 -5.14
CA ILE A 191 -13.53 6.81 -4.32
C ILE A 191 -14.61 5.88 -4.92
N GLY A 192 -15.19 6.24 -6.06
CA GLY A 192 -16.25 5.47 -6.71
C GLY A 192 -17.59 5.73 -6.02
N THR A 193 -18.46 6.46 -6.69
CA THR A 193 -19.77 6.92 -6.20
C THR A 193 -20.92 5.94 -6.49
N GLY A 194 -20.68 4.64 -6.56
CA GLY A 194 -21.75 3.65 -6.75
C GLY A 194 -21.87 2.74 -5.55
N ASP A 195 -22.89 2.92 -4.69
CA ASP A 195 -23.41 2.03 -3.62
C ASP A 195 -22.41 1.25 -2.72
N ALA A 196 -21.11 1.50 -2.87
CA ALA A 196 -20.01 0.69 -2.38
C ALA A 196 -19.03 1.51 -1.53
N LEU A 197 -19.35 2.79 -1.30
CA LEU A 197 -19.17 3.33 0.04
C LEU A 197 -20.21 2.63 0.90
N VAL A 198 -19.87 1.43 1.38
CA VAL A 198 -20.39 0.98 2.66
C VAL A 198 -20.23 2.21 3.54
N ARG A 199 -21.35 2.83 3.93
CA ARG A 199 -21.37 3.79 5.02
C ARG A 199 -20.81 2.99 6.19
N TRP A 200 -19.50 3.08 6.37
CA TRP A 200 -18.84 2.44 7.49
C TRP A 200 -19.53 3.04 8.70
N PRO A 201 -20.18 2.23 9.55
CA PRO A 201 -20.80 2.77 10.73
C PRO A 201 -19.71 3.55 11.45
N ALA A 202 -19.98 4.82 11.75
CA ALA A 202 -19.21 5.49 12.77
C ALA A 202 -19.30 4.56 14.00
N GLY A 203 -18.23 3.82 14.27
CA GLY A 203 -18.14 3.02 15.48
C GLY A 203 -18.29 3.96 16.69
N PRO A 204 -18.75 3.43 17.83
CA PRO A 204 -19.24 4.21 18.97
C PRO A 204 -18.26 5.29 19.46
#